data_AF-X1D8M6-F1
#
_entry.id   AF-X1D8M6-F1
#
_cell.length_a   1.000
_cell.length_b   1.000
_cell.length_c   1.000
_cell.angle_alpha   90.00
_cell.angle_beta   90.00
_cell.angle_gamma   90.00
#
_symmetry.space_group_name_H-M   'P 1'
#
loop_
_entity.id
_entity.type
_entity.pdbx_description
1 polymer ?
#
loop_
_entity_poly.entity_id
_entity_poly.type
_entity_poly.pdbx_seq_one_letter_code
_entity_poly.pdbx_strand_id
1 'polypeptide(L)' 'ISDTQVVREVVSQVIQANAQAVADYKAGKTQSLTFLIGQVMKATRGRANPRLTSKLLREKLKEG' A
#
# COMPACT_ATOMS: atom_id res chain seq x y z
N ILE A 1 -18.00 -8.70 -8.43
CA ILE A 1 -16.76 -9.34 -7.94
C ILE A 1 -15.78 -8.21 -7.66
N SER A 2 -15.40 -8.08 -6.40
CA SER A 2 -15.02 -6.81 -5.78
C SER A 2 -13.56 -6.43 -6.05
N ASP A 3 -13.34 -5.18 -6.48
CA ASP A 3 -12.02 -4.55 -6.72
C ASP A 3 -11.01 -4.73 -5.56
N THR A 4 -11.48 -5.09 -4.37
CA THR A 4 -10.66 -5.34 -3.18
C THR A 4 -9.62 -6.44 -3.38
N GLN A 5 -9.88 -7.51 -4.15
CA GLN A 5 -8.88 -8.56 -4.39
C GLN A 5 -7.72 -8.03 -5.25
N VAL A 6 -8.03 -7.34 -6.34
CA VAL A 6 -7.03 -6.71 -7.21
C VAL A 6 -6.20 -5.69 -6.42
N VAL A 7 -6.84 -4.88 -5.58
CA VAL A 7 -6.11 -3.91 -4.74
C VAL A 7 -5.20 -4.63 -3.74
N ARG A 8 -5.61 -5.76 -3.13
CA ARG A 8 -4.74 -6.53 -2.23
C ARG A 8 -3.51 -7.09 -2.94
N GLU A 9 -3.67 -7.63 -4.15
CA GLU A 9 -2.54 -8.12 -4.93
C GLU A 9 -1.55 -6.99 -5.26
N VAL A 10 -2.07 -5.86 -5.75
CA VAL A 10 -1.24 -4.69 -6.06
C VAL A 10 -0.56 -4.14 -4.80
N VAL A 11 -1.26 -4.07 -3.66
CA VAL A 11 -0.66 -3.69 -2.38
C VAL A 11 0.51 -4.60 -2.04
N SER A 12 0.35 -5.92 -2.17
CA SER A 12 1.43 -6.88 -1.89
C SER A 12 2.62 -6.70 -2.84
N GLN A 13 2.37 -6.47 -4.13
CA GLN A 13 3.42 -6.18 -5.11
C GLN A 13 4.14 -4.87 -4.80
N VAL A 14 3.41 -3.81 -4.44
CA VAL A 14 4.00 -2.52 -4.09
C VAL A 14 4.84 -2.62 -2.83
N ILE A 15 4.40 -3.36 -1.80
CA ILE A 15 5.17 -3.60 -0.57
C ILE A 15 6.49 -4.32 -0.91
N GLN A 16 6.43 -5.39 -1.72
CA GLN A 16 7.64 -6.13 -2.12
C GLN A 16 8.58 -5.27 -2.98
N ALA A 17 8.04 -4.49 -3.92
CA ALA A 17 8.83 -3.60 -4.77
C ALA A 17 9.41 -2.39 -4.02
N ASN A 18 8.84 -2.03 -2.87
CA ASN A 18 9.22 -0.84 -2.09
C ASN A 18 9.59 -1.22 -0.65
N ALA A 19 10.41 -2.26 -0.48
CA ALA A 19 10.87 -2.72 0.83
C ALA A 19 11.51 -1.60 1.69
N GLN A 20 12.18 -0.63 1.07
CA GLN A 20 12.74 0.53 1.77
C GLN A 20 11.65 1.41 2.40
N ALA A 21 10.59 1.72 1.65
CA ALA A 21 9.47 2.52 2.18
C ALA A 21 8.72 1.78 3.29
N VAL A 22 8.66 0.45 3.22
CA VAL A 22 8.12 -0.42 4.29
C VAL A 22 8.96 -0.29 5.55
N ALA A 23 10.29 -0.42 5.42
CA ALA A 23 11.22 -0.27 6.53
C ALA A 23 11.16 1.13 7.16
N ASP A 24 11.10 2.17 6.33
CA ASP A 24 10.96 3.56 6.79
C ASP A 24 9.64 3.78 7.54
N TYR A 25 8.53 3.20 7.06
CA TYR A 25 7.26 3.25 7.78
C TYR A 25 7.34 2.54 9.14
N LYS A 26 7.97 1.36 9.19
CA LYS A 26 8.22 0.63 10.43
C LYS A 26 9.14 1.39 11.38
N ALA A 27 10.07 2.19 10.85
CA ALA A 27 10.91 3.11 11.62
C ALA A 27 10.17 4.38 12.10
N GLY A 28 8.86 4.50 11.83
CA GLY A 28 8.02 5.62 12.27
C GLY A 28 7.86 6.74 11.25
N LYS A 29 8.42 6.62 10.04
CA LYS A 29 8.24 7.61 8.98
C LYS A 29 6.88 7.44 8.31
N THR A 30 5.90 8.21 8.79
CA THR A 30 4.54 8.24 8.25
C THR A 30 4.47 8.67 6.78
N GLN A 31 5.44 9.45 6.29
CA GLN A 31 5.51 9.88 4.89
C GLN A 31 5.65 8.69 3.92
N SER A 32 6.31 7.61 4.35
CA SER A 32 6.47 6.41 3.54
C SER A 32 5.15 5.71 3.25
N LEU A 33 4.17 5.81 4.16
CA LEU A 33 2.82 5.31 3.91
C LEU A 33 2.15 6.08 2.77
N THR A 34 2.26 7.42 2.77
CA THR A 34 1.70 8.27 1.70
C THR A 34 2.32 7.95 0.35
N PHE A 35 3.63 7.68 0.32
CA PHE A 35 4.33 7.21 -0.88
C PHE A 35 3.78 5.87 -1.38
N LEU A 36 3.63 4.88 -0.51
CA LEU A 36 3.08 3.56 -0.85
C LEU A 36 1.64 3.65 -1.37
N ILE A 37 0.80 4.51 -0.77
CA ILE A 37 -0.57 4.78 -1.26
C ILE A 37 -0.52 5.30 -2.71
N GLY A 38 0.36 6.26 -2.98
CA GLY A 38 0.53 6.80 -4.33
C GLY A 38 0.98 5.73 -5.35
N GLN A 39 1.90 4.85 -4.96
CA GLN A 39 2.34 3.74 -5.82
C GLN A 39 1.20 2.77 -6.14
N VAL A 40 0.38 2.40 -5.15
CA VAL A 40 -0.79 1.53 -5.38
C VAL A 40 -1.83 2.20 -6.28
N MET A 41 -2.11 3.49 -6.06
CA MET A 41 -3.03 4.24 -6.91
C MET A 41 -2.53 4.32 -8.36
N LYS A 42 -1.22 4.52 -8.55
CA LYS A 42 -0.59 4.52 -9.88
C LYS A 42 -0.69 3.15 -10.55
N ALA A 43 -0.36 2.07 -9.83
CA ALA A 43 -0.40 0.70 -10.34
C ALA A 43 -1.82 0.25 -10.70
N THR A 44 -2.82 0.71 -9.96
CA THR A 44 -4.25 0.46 -10.26
C THR A 44 -4.85 1.45 -11.27
N ARG A 45 -4.04 2.38 -11.83
CA ARG A 45 -4.49 3.46 -12.74
C ARG A 45 -5.66 4.28 -12.17
N GLY A 46 -5.60 4.59 -10.88
CA GLY A 46 -6.64 5.36 -10.18
C GLY A 46 -7.89 4.58 -9.81
N ARG A 47 -7.96 3.26 -10.09
CA ARG A 47 -9.10 2.43 -9.69
C ARG A 47 -9.13 2.15 -8.18
N ALA A 48 -7.97 2.14 -7.51
CA ALA A 48 -7.94 1.93 -6.07
C ALA A 48 -8.44 3.17 -5.31
N ASN A 49 -9.33 2.95 -4.35
CA ASN A 49 -9.74 3.99 -3.42
C ASN A 49 -8.60 4.29 -2.42
N PRO A 50 -8.20 5.57 -2.23
CA PRO A 50 -7.11 5.94 -1.33
C PRO A 50 -7.38 5.56 0.14
N ARG A 51 -8.63 5.63 0.61
CA ARG A 51 -8.99 5.23 1.98
C ARG A 51 -8.84 3.73 2.19
N LEU A 52 -9.33 2.94 1.23
CA LEU A 52 -9.22 1.48 1.26
C LEU A 52 -7.76 1.04 1.15
N THR A 53 -7.00 1.67 0.24
CA THR A 53 -5.56 1.42 0.03
C THR A 53 -4.75 1.70 1.29
N SER A 54 -4.97 2.85 1.93
CA SER A 54 -4.32 3.21 3.19
C SER A 54 -4.63 2.20 4.29
N LYS A 55 -5.89 1.77 4.41
CA LYS A 55 -6.28 0.74 5.38
C LYS A 55 -5.57 -0.59 5.13
N LEU A 56 -5.59 -1.09 3.89
CA LEU A 56 -4.96 -2.35 3.50
C LEU A 56 -3.44 -2.32 3.67
N LEU A 57 -2.78 -1.22 3.32
CA LEU A 57 -1.35 -1.02 3.56
C LEU A 57 -1.06 -1.04 5.05
N ARG A 58 -1.81 -0.31 5.87
CA ARG A 58 -1.61 -0.30 7.33
C ARG A 58 -1.83 -1.67 7.96
N GLU A 59 -2.84 -2.42 7.53
CA GLU A 59 -3.07 -3.80 7.98
C GLU A 59 -1.86 -4.68 7.63
N LYS A 60 -1.45 -4.71 6.37
CA LYS A 60 -0.30 -5.50 5.91
C LYS A 60 1.03 -5.11 6.57
N LEU A 61 1.22 -3.83 6.88
CA LEU A 61 2.44 -3.30 7.51
C LEU A 61 2.44 -3.48 9.03
N LYS A 62 1.27 -3.65 9.67
CA LYS A 62 1.14 -3.97 11.11
C LYS A 62 1.17 -5.47 11.39
N GLU A 63 0.76 -6.30 10.43
CA GLU A 63 0.75 -7.77 10.57
C GLU A 63 2.16 -8.42 10.53
N GLY A 64 3.25 -7.66 10.43
CA GLY A 64 4.60 -8.24 10.48
C GLY A 64 5.70 -7.27 10.84
#